data_AF-D3DXZ7-F1
#
_entry.id   AF-D3DXZ7-F1
#
_cell.length_a   1.000
_cell.length_b   1.000
_cell.length_c   1.000
_cell.angle_alpha   90.00
_cell.angle_beta   90.00
_cell.angle_gamma   90.00
#
_symmetry.space_group_name_H-M   'P 1'
#
loop_
_entity.id
_entity.type
_entity.pdbx_description
1 polymer ?
#
loop_
_entity_poly.entity_id
_entity_poly.type
_entity_poly.pdbx_seq_one_letter_code
_entity_poly.pdbx_strand_id
1 'polypeptide(L)'
;MHRYGVRWHSKALVIEKDFPLNFELLSACLEKVARALYFHHHRGQRKLFGNLKVCPLFIPVEPRVTPELALALSKVRAKTDLDFEQLPRLGPHQEIFAYQVIETPNIVAVNMEFYGAHRASVMGGVPAAARPSS
;
A
#
# COMPACT_ATOMS: atom_id res chain seq x y z
N MET A 1 -20.36 18.10 14.08
CA MET A 1 -20.31 17.94 12.61
C MET A 1 -20.19 16.46 12.29
N HIS A 2 -21.24 15.84 11.75
CA HIS A 2 -21.30 14.41 11.45
C HIS A 2 -20.88 14.17 10.01
N ARG A 3 -19.97 13.23 9.78
CA ARG A 3 -19.67 12.74 8.44
C ARG A 3 -19.21 11.28 8.56
N TYR A 4 -20.04 10.36 8.05
CA TYR A 4 -19.75 8.94 7.77
C TYR A 4 -19.55 8.00 8.96
N GLY A 5 -20.34 8.14 10.04
CA GLY A 5 -20.22 7.26 11.21
C GLY A 5 -18.93 7.44 12.00
N VAL A 6 -18.16 8.49 11.66
CA VAL A 6 -16.88 8.83 12.27
C VAL A 6 -17.03 10.15 13.02
N ARG A 7 -16.61 10.17 14.28
CA ARG A 7 -16.57 11.36 15.12
C ARG A 7 -15.12 11.69 15.48
N TRP A 8 -14.75 12.94 15.23
CA TRP A 8 -13.54 13.51 15.81
C TRP A 8 -13.78 13.74 17.30
N HIS A 9 -12.99 13.07 18.14
CA HIS A 9 -12.91 13.37 19.56
C HIS A 9 -11.48 13.76 19.90
N SER A 10 -11.31 15.02 20.31
CA SER A 10 -10.06 15.68 20.72
C SER A 10 -8.91 15.60 19.70
N LYS A 11 -8.30 14.42 19.49
CA LYS A 11 -7.20 14.17 18.53
C LYS A 11 -7.19 12.76 17.93
N ALA A 12 -8.25 11.96 18.09
CA ALA A 12 -8.31 10.58 17.58
C ALA A 12 -9.62 10.29 16.82
N LEU A 13 -9.50 9.38 15.84
CA LEU A 13 -10.59 8.86 15.02
C LEU A 13 -11.14 7.57 15.67
N VAL A 14 -12.45 7.51 15.95
CA VAL A 14 -13.08 6.39 16.67
C VAL A 14 -14.18 5.75 15.81
N ILE A 15 -14.19 4.41 15.74
CA ILE A 15 -15.18 3.57 15.05
C ILE A 15 -16.03 2.90 16.13
N GLU A 16 -17.37 3.01 16.08
CA GLU A 16 -18.25 2.41 17.09
C GLU A 16 -17.97 0.90 17.26
N LYS A 17 -17.51 0.56 18.48
CA LYS A 17 -16.81 -0.66 18.93
C LYS A 17 -15.34 -0.76 18.49
N ASP A 18 -14.52 -0.21 19.38
CA ASP A 18 -13.12 0.18 19.24
C ASP A 18 -12.13 -0.98 19.00
N PHE A 19 -11.71 -1.17 17.75
CA PHE A 19 -10.33 -1.59 17.50
C PHE A 19 -9.51 -0.33 17.16
N PRO A 20 -8.75 0.24 18.11
CA PRO A 20 -7.92 1.40 17.82
C PRO A 20 -6.85 1.02 16.80
N LEU A 21 -7.05 1.42 15.55
CA LEU A 21 -6.09 1.17 14.49
C LEU A 21 -4.92 2.15 14.62
N ASN A 22 -3.78 1.66 15.11
CA ASN A 22 -2.54 2.41 15.08
C ASN A 22 -2.02 2.48 13.63
N PHE A 23 -2.32 3.60 12.95
CA PHE A 23 -1.96 3.79 11.54
C PHE A 23 -0.45 3.75 11.30
N GLU A 24 0.35 4.34 12.19
CA GLU A 24 1.82 4.32 12.08
C GLU A 24 2.36 2.89 12.16
N LEU A 25 1.86 2.10 13.12
CA LEU A 25 2.22 0.69 13.24
C LEU A 25 1.80 -0.10 12.01
N LEU A 26 0.56 0.08 11.53
CA LEU A 26 0.08 -0.57 10.32
C LEU A 26 0.96 -0.22 9.11
N SER A 27 1.25 1.07 8.92
CA SER A 27 2.11 1.53 7.83
C SER A 27 3.50 0.93 7.92
N ALA A 28 4.11 0.92 9.11
CA ALA A 28 5.41 0.31 9.33
C ALA A 28 5.41 -1.21 9.05
N CYS A 29 4.34 -1.92 9.41
CA CYS A 29 4.19 -3.34 9.09
C CYS A 29 4.08 -3.57 7.59
N LEU A 30 3.20 -2.85 6.89
CA LEU A 30 3.04 -2.96 5.44
C LEU A 30 4.33 -2.59 4.70
N GLU A 31 5.05 -1.57 5.16
CA GLU A 31 6.34 -1.20 4.59
C GLU A 31 7.37 -2.34 4.72
N LYS A 32 7.48 -2.94 5.92
CA LYS A 32 8.38 -4.07 6.17
C LYS A 32 8.03 -5.28 5.30
N VAL A 33 6.75 -5.60 5.19
CA VAL A 33 6.26 -6.68 4.30
C VAL A 33 6.65 -6.37 2.86
N ALA A 34 6.40 -5.15 2.36
CA ALA A 34 6.78 -4.77 1.01
C ALA A 34 8.29 -4.90 0.74
N ARG A 35 9.14 -4.47 1.69
CA ARG A 35 10.60 -4.65 1.58
C ARG A 35 11.00 -6.13 1.55
N ALA A 36 10.38 -6.97 2.38
CA ALA A 36 10.64 -8.40 2.40
C ALA A 36 10.21 -9.09 1.10
N LEU A 37 9.04 -8.75 0.57
CA LEU A 37 8.54 -9.27 -0.71
C LEU A 37 9.44 -8.85 -1.87
N TYR A 38 9.87 -7.59 -1.91
CA TYR A 38 10.80 -7.12 -2.92
C TYR A 38 12.13 -7.87 -2.87
N PHE A 39 12.69 -8.05 -1.67
CA PHE A 39 13.93 -8.81 -1.47
C PHE A 39 13.77 -10.26 -1.92
N HIS A 40 12.65 -10.90 -1.56
CA HIS A 40 12.33 -12.27 -1.96
C HIS A 40 12.14 -12.40 -3.48
N HIS A 41 11.40 -11.49 -4.10
CA HIS A 41 11.15 -11.45 -5.54
C HIS A 41 12.46 -11.43 -6.34
N HIS A 42 13.46 -10.69 -5.85
CA HIS A 42 14.80 -10.66 -6.44
C HIS A 42 15.76 -11.69 -5.86
N ARG A 43 15.27 -12.76 -5.22
CA ARG A 43 16.08 -13.87 -4.68
C ARG A 43 17.22 -13.39 -3.76
N GLY A 44 16.94 -12.36 -2.98
CA GLY A 44 17.86 -11.76 -2.04
C GLY A 44 18.94 -10.85 -2.64
N GLN A 45 18.89 -10.56 -3.95
CA GLN A 45 19.93 -9.78 -4.63
C GLN A 45 19.69 -8.28 -4.60
N ARG A 46 18.43 -7.84 -4.43
CA ARG A 46 18.05 -6.42 -4.44
C ARG A 46 17.26 -6.07 -3.20
N LYS A 47 17.52 -4.89 -2.66
CA LYS A 47 16.84 -4.35 -1.49
C LYS A 47 16.08 -3.10 -1.89
N LEU A 48 14.84 -2.99 -1.44
CA LEU A 48 14.06 -1.77 -1.60
C LEU A 48 14.54 -0.79 -0.52
N PHE A 49 15.19 0.30 -0.93
CA PHE A 49 15.73 1.35 -0.06
C PHE A 49 15.03 2.68 -0.30
N GLY A 50 15.23 3.62 0.63
CA GLY A 50 14.64 4.96 0.57
C GLY A 50 13.27 5.06 1.26
N ASN A 51 12.69 6.25 1.15
CA ASN A 51 11.40 6.58 1.72
C ASN A 51 10.28 5.97 0.88
N LEU A 52 9.41 5.20 1.53
CA LEU A 52 8.28 4.55 0.89
C LEU A 52 6.98 5.24 1.30
N LYS A 53 6.08 5.40 0.35
CA LYS A 53 4.71 5.83 0.58
C LYS A 53 3.84 4.59 0.73
N VAL A 54 3.22 4.45 1.90
CA VAL A 54 2.35 3.32 2.23
C VAL A 54 0.90 3.73 2.08
N CYS A 55 0.14 2.96 1.31
CA CYS A 55 -1.28 3.19 1.06
C CYS A 55 -2.08 1.93 1.45
N PRO A 56 -2.63 1.85 2.66
CA PRO A 56 -3.55 0.78 3.07
C PRO A 56 -4.93 1.00 2.43
N LEU A 57 -5.11 0.58 1.19
CA LEU A 57 -6.30 0.89 0.37
C LEU A 57 -7.58 0.22 0.86
N PHE A 58 -7.48 -0.82 1.69
CA PHE A 58 -8.64 -1.40 2.38
C PHE A 58 -9.25 -0.48 3.44
N ILE A 59 -8.54 0.59 3.85
CA ILE A 59 -9.10 1.62 4.73
C ILE A 59 -9.91 2.60 3.87
N PRO A 60 -11.18 2.87 4.24
CA PRO A 60 -11.96 3.92 3.59
C PRO A 60 -11.31 5.29 3.76
N VAL A 61 -11.36 6.12 2.72
CA VAL A 61 -10.90 7.50 2.81
C VAL A 61 -11.87 8.29 3.67
N GLU A 62 -11.38 8.96 4.71
CA GLU A 62 -12.24 9.79 5.55
C GLU A 62 -12.77 10.97 4.72
N PRO A 63 -14.07 11.28 4.72
CA PRO A 63 -14.60 12.31 3.83
C PRO A 63 -14.32 13.76 4.24
N ARG A 64 -13.41 13.95 5.19
CA ARG A 64 -12.86 15.25 5.60
C ARG A 64 -11.46 15.49 5.06
N VAL A 65 -10.84 14.51 4.38
CA VAL A 65 -9.54 14.72 3.75
C VAL A 65 -9.65 15.76 2.63
N THR A 66 -8.52 16.39 2.29
CA THR A 66 -8.48 17.35 1.19
C THR A 66 -8.85 16.66 -0.13
N PRO A 67 -9.55 17.37 -1.05
CA PRO A 67 -9.92 16.81 -2.36
C PRO A 67 -8.72 16.27 -3.15
N GLU A 68 -7.56 16.91 -3.01
CA GLU A 68 -6.31 16.48 -3.64
C GLU A 68 -5.83 15.12 -3.12
N LEU A 69 -5.86 14.92 -1.80
CA LEU A 69 -5.46 13.65 -1.20
C LEU A 69 -6.48 12.55 -1.52
N ALA A 70 -7.77 12.85 -1.48
CA ALA A 70 -8.81 11.93 -1.90
C ALA A 70 -8.60 11.47 -3.34
N LEU A 71 -8.38 12.42 -4.26
CA LEU A 71 -8.13 12.13 -5.67
C LEU A 71 -6.87 11.29 -5.87
N ALA A 72 -5.79 11.61 -5.15
CA ALA A 72 -4.55 10.84 -5.20
C ALA A 72 -4.78 9.38 -4.75
N LEU A 73 -5.47 9.17 -3.63
CA LEU A 73 -5.79 7.83 -3.12
C LEU A 73 -6.73 7.06 -4.05
N SER A 74 -7.72 7.72 -4.65
CA SER A 74 -8.59 7.12 -5.66
C SER A 74 -7.81 6.66 -6.90
N LYS A 75 -6.84 7.45 -7.37
CA LYS A 75 -5.97 7.06 -8.48
C LYS A 75 -5.10 5.86 -8.12
N VAL A 76 -4.51 5.84 -6.92
CA VAL A 76 -3.70 4.69 -6.45
C VAL A 76 -4.58 3.44 -6.34
N ARG A 77 -5.81 3.56 -5.84
CA ARG A 77 -6.76 2.45 -5.75
C ARG A 77 -7.09 1.89 -7.12
N ALA A 78 -7.59 2.73 -8.03
CA ALA A 78 -7.93 2.32 -9.39
C ALA A 78 -6.74 1.70 -10.13
N LYS A 79 -5.53 2.24 -9.95
CA LYS A 79 -4.32 1.67 -10.55
C LYS A 79 -3.97 0.31 -9.96
N THR A 80 -4.02 0.17 -8.63
CA THR A 80 -3.75 -1.10 -7.94
C THR A 80 -4.78 -2.16 -8.35
N ASP A 81 -6.04 -1.77 -8.52
CA ASP A 81 -7.10 -2.67 -8.98
C ASP A 81 -6.81 -3.18 -10.39
N LEU A 82 -6.48 -2.26 -11.30
CA LEU A 82 -6.08 -2.58 -12.66
C LEU A 82 -4.83 -3.48 -12.72
N ASP A 83 -3.84 -3.23 -11.86
CA ASP A 83 -2.63 -4.05 -11.77
C ASP A 83 -2.95 -5.50 -11.37
N PHE A 84 -3.83 -5.70 -10.38
CA PHE A 84 -4.26 -7.04 -9.97
C PHE A 84 -5.06 -7.78 -11.05
N GLU A 85 -5.73 -7.05 -11.95
CA GLU A 85 -6.42 -7.63 -13.10
C GLU A 85 -5.46 -8.00 -14.25
N GLN A 86 -4.42 -7.20 -14.48
CA GLN A 86 -3.58 -7.30 -15.68
C GLN A 86 -2.25 -8.02 -15.48
N LEU A 87 -1.70 -7.99 -14.28
CA LEU A 87 -0.35 -8.49 -14.01
C LEU A 87 -0.38 -9.81 -13.23
N PRO A 88 0.65 -10.66 -13.39
CA PRO A 88 0.75 -11.92 -12.64
C PRO A 88 0.71 -11.69 -11.13
N ARG A 89 -0.15 -12.44 -10.46
CA ARG A 89 -0.21 -12.51 -9.00
C ARG A 89 0.86 -13.49 -8.51
N LEU A 90 1.61 -13.08 -7.48
CA LEU A 90 2.64 -13.88 -6.84
C LEU A 90 2.18 -14.33 -5.45
N GLY A 91 2.70 -15.47 -4.99
CA GLY A 91 2.38 -16.07 -3.70
C GLY A 91 1.85 -17.51 -3.85
N PRO A 92 2.09 -18.38 -2.84
CA PRO A 92 1.68 -19.78 -2.89
C PRO A 92 0.17 -19.98 -2.68
N HIS A 93 -0.47 -19.12 -1.89
CA HIS A 93 -1.89 -19.18 -1.53
C HIS A 93 -2.55 -17.84 -1.87
N GLN A 94 -2.76 -17.59 -3.16
CA GLN A 94 -3.13 -16.27 -3.69
C GLN A 94 -4.51 -15.80 -3.24
N GLU A 95 -5.37 -16.72 -2.80
CA GLU A 95 -6.68 -16.49 -2.20
C GLU A 95 -6.57 -15.89 -0.78
N ILE A 96 -5.48 -16.18 -0.05
CA ILE A 96 -5.21 -15.63 1.28
C ILE A 96 -4.31 -14.40 1.17
N PHE A 97 -3.25 -14.52 0.37
CA PHE A 97 -2.27 -13.47 0.19
C PHE A 97 -1.66 -13.52 -1.21
N ALA A 98 -1.85 -12.44 -1.96
CA ALA A 98 -1.18 -12.23 -3.24
C ALA A 98 -0.40 -10.91 -3.21
N TYR A 99 0.66 -10.86 -4.00
CA TYR A 99 1.42 -9.63 -4.18
C TYR A 99 1.92 -9.49 -5.62
N GLN A 100 2.30 -8.26 -5.97
CA GLN A 100 2.92 -7.93 -7.25
C GLN A 100 4.09 -6.98 -6.98
N VAL A 101 5.20 -7.17 -7.70
CA VAL A 101 6.33 -6.23 -7.71
C VAL A 101 6.36 -5.59 -9.09
N ILE A 102 6.16 -4.28 -9.14
CA ILE A 102 6.05 -3.50 -10.36
C ILE A 102 7.21 -2.52 -10.38
N GLU A 103 8.08 -2.66 -11.39
CA GLU A 103 9.24 -1.80 -11.56
C GLU A 103 9.13 -1.04 -12.87
N THR A 104 9.17 0.28 -12.77
CA THR A 104 9.30 1.20 -13.91
C THR A 104 10.59 2.01 -13.72
N PRO A 105 11.07 2.74 -14.75
CA PRO A 105 12.30 3.54 -14.61
C PRO A 105 12.30 4.54 -13.45
N ASN A 106 11.12 4.98 -12.99
CA ASN A 106 10.99 6.03 -11.98
C ASN A 106 10.36 5.55 -10.67
N ILE A 107 9.57 4.48 -10.70
CA ILE A 107 8.77 4.04 -9.56
C ILE A 107 8.92 2.53 -9.39
N VAL A 108 9.07 2.11 -8.13
CA VAL A 108 8.82 0.73 -7.68
C VAL A 108 7.52 0.73 -6.88
N ALA A 109 6.61 -0.18 -7.18
CA ALA A 109 5.42 -0.44 -6.39
C ALA A 109 5.38 -1.91 -5.97
N VAL A 110 5.03 -2.14 -4.71
CA VAL A 110 4.69 -3.46 -4.19
C VAL A 110 3.22 -3.43 -3.81
N ASN A 111 2.40 -4.06 -4.65
CA ASN A 111 0.98 -4.21 -4.39
C ASN A 111 0.76 -5.50 -3.59
N MET A 112 -0.14 -5.47 -2.62
CA MET A 112 -0.48 -6.58 -1.74
C MET A 112 -1.99 -6.70 -1.67
N GLU A 113 -2.51 -7.93 -1.72
CA GLU A 113 -3.92 -8.25 -1.54
C GLU A 113 -4.03 -9.32 -0.45
N PHE A 114 -4.81 -9.00 0.59
CA PHE A 114 -5.12 -9.90 1.68
C PHE A 114 -6.58 -10.38 1.54
N TYR A 115 -6.79 -11.68 1.68
CA TYR A 115 -8.11 -12.34 1.64
C TYR A 115 -8.97 -11.94 0.42
N GLY A 116 -8.35 -11.84 -0.75
CA GLY A 116 -9.03 -11.63 -2.04
C GLY A 116 -9.62 -10.24 -2.32
N ALA A 117 -9.61 -9.33 -1.35
CA ALA A 117 -10.24 -8.00 -1.52
C ALA A 117 -9.54 -6.85 -0.80
N HIS A 118 -8.73 -7.12 0.23
CA HIS A 118 -8.13 -6.07 1.03
C HIS A 118 -6.77 -5.68 0.46
N ARG A 119 -6.76 -4.61 -0.33
CA ARG A 119 -5.55 -4.18 -1.05
C ARG A 119 -4.74 -3.16 -0.28
N ALA A 120 -3.43 -3.21 -0.46
CA ALA A 120 -2.49 -2.18 -0.05
C ALA A 120 -1.44 -1.98 -1.14
N SER A 121 -0.91 -0.78 -1.26
CA SER A 121 0.19 -0.47 -2.17
C SER A 121 1.29 0.26 -1.41
N VAL A 122 2.53 -0.17 -1.61
CA VAL A 122 3.72 0.50 -1.08
C VAL A 122 4.58 0.93 -2.25
N MET A 123 4.81 2.24 -2.37
CA MET A 123 5.48 2.84 -3.52
C MET A 123 6.75 3.58 -3.10
N GLY A 124 7.79 3.48 -3.91
CA GLY A 124 9.04 4.24 -3.74
C GLY A 124 9.55 4.76 -5.07
N GLY A 125 10.43 5.76 -5.03
CA GLY A 125 11.28 6.08 -6.17
C GLY A 125 12.29 4.96 -6.39
N VAL A 126 12.72 4.71 -7.63
CA VAL A 126 13.77 3.71 -7.91
C VAL A 126 15.05 4.08 -7.14
N PRO A 127 15.60 3.18 -6.30
CA PRO A 127 16.87 3.44 -5.65
C PRO A 127 17.97 3.62 -6.70
N ALA A 128 18.86 4.59 -6.51
CA ALA A 128 19.94 4.89 -7.46
C ALA A 128 20.83 3.68 -7.83
N ALA A 129 20.90 2.67 -6.95
CA ALA A 129 21.65 1.42 -7.15
C ALA A 129 20.97 0.40 -8.09
N ALA A 130 19.75 0.67 -8.58
CA ALA A 130 19.03 -0.19 -9.52
C ALA A 130 19.05 0.32 -10.98
N ARG A 131 19.80 1.40 -11.25
CA ARG A 131 20.02 1.86 -12.62
C ARG A 131 20.99 0.89 -13.29
N PRO A 132 20.64 0.22 -14.40
CA PRO A 132 21.66 -0.42 -15.22
C PRO A 132 22.63 0.68 -15.66
N SER A 133 23.92 0.44 -15.47
CA SER A 133 24.97 1.26 -16.05
C SER A 133 24.71 1.35 -17.55
N SER A 134 24.60 2.60 -18.01
CA SER A 134 24.44 3.03 -19.41
C SER A 134 25.31 2.26 -20.40
#